data_AF-D8WJM5-F1
#
_entry.id   AF-D8WJM5-F1
#
_cell.length_a   1.000
_cell.length_b   1.000
_cell.length_c   1.000
_cell.angle_alpha   90.00
_cell.angle_beta   90.00
_cell.angle_gamma   90.00
#
_symmetry.space_group_name_H-M   'P 1'
#
loop_
_entity.id
_entity.type
_entity.pdbx_description
1 polymer ?
#
loop_
_entity_poly.entity_id
_entity_poly.type
_entity_poly.pdbx_seq_one_letter_code
_entity_poly.pdbx_strand_id
1 'polypeptide(L)'
;HLPSLEIRENAIDRLVNLYKKTVYKTGGWLTDSGVPDLTRVQLIMSDLGEVEDEIFRNRQQNEVRFKARMKAQKKRKKLESEANSNCYSRPAYIPHGQLAPVAIGSSSVPVRNAREENINMRRAGMHTATDGSLVRSNKDAAAALKSMLIEAPSKLNDSDISDASDVSTPGQSPQVKRKLDSDDEEEPNDEVRLWEAGFKDRYYESKFDVQADNYEFRQEV
;
A
#
# COMPACT_ATOMS: atom_id res chain seq x y z
N HIS A 1 26.89 -15.78 4.40
CA HIS A 1 25.58 -15.36 4.92
C HIS A 1 24.61 -16.47 4.57
N LEU A 2 23.83 -17.00 5.52
CA LEU A 2 22.81 -18.02 5.22
C LEU A 2 21.52 -17.33 4.75
N PRO A 3 20.77 -17.85 3.75
CA PRO A 3 19.53 -17.22 3.29
C PRO A 3 18.48 -17.10 4.40
N SER A 4 18.42 -18.10 5.29
CA SER A 4 17.53 -18.21 6.44
C SER A 4 17.89 -17.30 7.62
N LEU A 5 19.01 -16.55 7.56
CA LEU A 5 19.54 -15.88 8.74
C LEU A 5 19.85 -14.39 8.50
N GLU A 6 18.91 -13.51 8.84
CA GLU A 6 19.02 -12.07 8.61
C GLU A 6 19.00 -11.24 9.91
N ILE A 7 19.97 -10.34 10.08
CA ILE A 7 20.14 -9.52 11.31
C ILE A 7 18.92 -8.62 11.56
N ARG A 8 18.28 -8.10 10.49
CA ARG A 8 17.05 -7.30 10.58
C ARG A 8 15.83 -8.07 11.13
N GLU A 9 15.91 -9.40 11.21
CA GLU A 9 14.85 -10.31 11.65
C GLU A 9 15.21 -11.06 12.96
N ASN A 10 16.07 -10.44 13.78
CA ASN A 10 16.54 -10.97 15.06
C ASN A 10 17.29 -12.31 14.95
N ALA A 11 18.09 -12.50 13.88
CA ALA A 11 18.96 -13.65 13.70
C ALA A 11 19.84 -14.00 14.93
N ILE A 12 20.33 -12.98 15.65
CA ILE A 12 21.21 -13.17 16.82
C ILE A 12 20.45 -13.87 17.96
N ASP A 13 19.24 -13.41 18.29
CA ASP A 13 18.40 -14.03 19.33
C ASP A 13 18.05 -15.48 18.99
N ARG A 14 17.76 -15.73 17.70
CA ARG A 14 17.49 -17.10 17.18
C ARG A 14 18.71 -18.00 17.36
N LEU A 15 19.91 -17.57 16.93
CA LEU A 15 21.15 -18.33 17.11
C LEU A 15 21.48 -18.58 18.60
N VAL A 16 21.30 -17.57 19.47
CA VAL A 16 21.53 -17.72 20.92
C VAL A 16 20.56 -18.74 21.53
N ASN A 17 19.32 -18.79 21.08
CA ASN A 17 18.34 -19.78 21.55
C ASN A 17 18.64 -21.20 21.04
N LEU A 18 19.06 -21.34 19.78
CA LEU A 18 19.57 -22.62 19.24
C LEU A 18 20.80 -23.10 20.00
N TYR A 19 21.78 -22.23 20.22
CA TYR A 19 22.99 -22.55 21.00
C TYR A 19 22.65 -23.03 22.42
N LYS A 20 21.73 -22.38 23.12
CA LYS A 20 21.24 -22.86 24.43
C LYS A 20 20.66 -24.27 24.33
N LYS A 21 19.77 -24.52 23.36
CA LYS A 21 19.15 -25.84 23.09
C LYS A 21 20.22 -26.93 22.88
N THR A 22 21.27 -26.64 22.11
CA THR A 22 22.33 -27.61 21.80
C THR A 22 23.32 -27.83 22.95
N VAL A 23 23.64 -26.80 23.74
CA VAL A 23 24.49 -26.94 24.93
C VAL A 23 23.84 -27.84 25.99
N TYR A 24 22.54 -27.68 26.25
CA TYR A 24 21.82 -28.56 27.18
C TYR A 24 21.68 -30.00 26.70
N LYS A 25 21.60 -30.24 25.37
CA LYS A 25 21.55 -31.59 24.78
C LYS A 25 22.91 -32.30 24.82
N THR A 26 23.99 -31.61 24.44
CA THR A 26 25.29 -32.26 24.15
C THR A 26 26.31 -32.18 25.28
N GLY A 27 26.18 -31.20 26.19
CA GLY A 27 27.15 -30.93 27.24
C GLY A 27 28.48 -30.38 26.70
N GLY A 28 28.78 -29.12 27.02
CA GLY A 28 30.03 -28.46 26.63
C GLY A 28 29.84 -27.29 25.64
N TRP A 29 30.96 -26.77 25.15
CA TRP A 29 31.03 -25.57 24.31
C TRP A 29 31.00 -25.91 22.81
N LEU A 30 30.57 -24.96 21.98
CA LEU A 30 30.57 -25.11 20.51
C LEU A 30 31.98 -25.18 19.91
N THR A 31 32.97 -24.58 20.60
CA THR A 31 34.36 -24.50 20.18
C THR A 31 35.28 -24.80 21.34
N ASP A 32 36.38 -25.51 21.08
CA ASP A 32 37.51 -25.64 22.00
C ASP A 32 38.74 -25.00 21.36
N SER A 33 39.37 -24.06 22.06
CA SER A 33 40.60 -23.36 21.64
C SER A 33 40.60 -22.82 20.20
N GLY A 34 39.42 -22.41 19.70
CA GLY A 34 39.21 -21.89 18.33
C GLY A 34 38.84 -22.95 17.28
N VAL A 35 38.84 -24.23 17.62
CA VAL A 35 38.37 -25.32 16.76
C VAL A 35 36.88 -25.59 17.03
N PRO A 36 36.00 -25.56 16.01
CA PRO A 36 34.58 -25.86 16.18
C PRO A 36 34.32 -27.38 16.27
N ASP A 37 33.46 -27.79 17.18
CA ASP A 37 32.93 -29.16 17.22
C ASP A 37 31.82 -29.31 16.17
N LEU A 38 32.14 -29.98 15.06
CA LEU A 38 31.23 -30.20 13.95
C LEU A 38 29.94 -30.93 14.37
N THR A 39 30.00 -31.81 15.38
CA THR A 39 28.83 -32.52 15.92
C THR A 39 27.82 -31.54 16.53
N ARG A 40 28.33 -30.54 17.27
CA ARG A 40 27.49 -29.49 17.88
C ARG A 40 27.03 -28.46 16.85
N VAL A 41 27.89 -28.10 15.89
CA VAL A 41 27.51 -27.22 14.76
C VAL A 41 26.41 -27.85 13.92
N GLN A 42 26.53 -29.13 13.55
CA GLN A 42 25.54 -29.88 12.80
C GLN A 42 24.19 -29.87 13.50
N LEU A 43 24.16 -30.10 14.83
CA LEU A 43 22.92 -30.04 15.61
C LEU A 43 22.25 -28.65 15.59
N ILE A 44 23.04 -27.56 15.62
CA ILE A 44 22.52 -26.19 15.45
C ILE A 44 21.96 -26.00 14.03
N MET A 45 22.64 -26.51 13.00
CA MET A 45 22.21 -26.38 11.60
C MET A 45 20.95 -27.21 11.31
N SER A 46 20.81 -28.42 11.87
CA SER A 46 19.58 -29.21 11.77
C SER A 46 18.41 -28.53 12.50
N ASP A 47 18.61 -28.07 13.75
CA ASP A 47 17.59 -27.32 14.49
C ASP A 47 17.24 -25.98 13.80
N LEU A 48 18.14 -25.39 13.00
CA LEU A 48 17.87 -24.22 12.14
C LEU A 48 17.07 -24.61 10.88
N GLY A 49 17.42 -25.73 10.24
CA GLY A 49 16.76 -26.30 9.06
C GLY A 49 15.25 -26.53 9.25
N GLU A 50 14.84 -26.90 10.46
CA GLU A 50 13.42 -27.05 10.85
C GLU A 50 12.63 -25.73 10.80
N VAL A 51 13.27 -24.58 11.00
CA VAL A 51 12.61 -23.27 11.10
C VAL A 51 12.77 -22.38 9.85
N GLU A 52 13.59 -22.77 8.88
CA GLU A 52 13.83 -21.96 7.66
C GLU A 52 12.54 -21.68 6.88
N ASP A 53 11.71 -22.71 6.70
CA ASP A 53 10.41 -22.63 6.03
C ASP A 53 9.47 -21.62 6.70
N GLU A 54 9.55 -21.44 8.02
CA GLU A 54 8.79 -20.41 8.75
C GLU A 54 9.41 -19.02 8.56
N ILE A 55 10.74 -18.91 8.57
CA ILE A 55 11.45 -17.66 8.37
C ILE A 55 11.13 -17.06 6.99
N PHE A 56 11.20 -17.86 5.92
CA PHE A 56 10.89 -17.37 4.56
C PHE A 56 9.43 -16.91 4.41
N ARG A 57 8.46 -17.64 4.98
CA ARG A 57 7.04 -17.24 4.98
C ARG A 57 6.79 -15.97 5.77
N ASN A 58 7.42 -15.82 6.94
CA ASN A 58 7.31 -14.62 7.76
C ASN A 58 7.94 -13.40 7.08
N ARG A 59 9.11 -13.57 6.43
CA ARG A 59 9.79 -12.53 5.63
C ARG A 59 8.88 -12.01 4.53
N GLN A 60 8.34 -12.90 3.69
CA GLN A 60 7.43 -12.51 2.61
C GLN A 60 6.18 -11.79 3.14
N GLN A 61 5.58 -12.28 4.22
CA GLN A 61 4.42 -11.62 4.83
C GLN A 61 4.76 -10.20 5.34
N ASN A 62 5.94 -10.01 5.93
CA ASN A 62 6.41 -8.72 6.41
C ASN A 62 6.72 -7.75 5.26
N GLU A 63 7.31 -8.24 4.17
CA GLU A 63 7.60 -7.46 2.97
C GLU A 63 6.32 -7.01 2.27
N VAL A 64 5.36 -7.91 2.03
CA VAL A 64 4.04 -7.58 1.47
C VAL A 64 3.33 -6.53 2.34
N ARG A 65 3.33 -6.70 3.68
CA ARG A 65 2.78 -5.70 4.62
C ARG A 65 3.52 -4.36 4.58
N PHE A 66 4.84 -4.36 4.36
CA PHE A 66 5.64 -3.14 4.22
C PHE A 66 5.32 -2.43 2.90
N LYS A 67 5.36 -3.14 1.76
CA LYS A 67 5.01 -2.61 0.43
C LYS A 67 3.60 -2.04 0.39
N ALA A 68 2.62 -2.74 0.98
CA ALA A 68 1.25 -2.25 1.10
C ALA A 68 1.14 -0.94 1.92
N ARG A 69 1.81 -0.86 3.09
CA ARG A 69 1.86 0.36 3.91
C ARG A 69 2.53 1.52 3.18
N MET A 70 3.64 1.27 2.48
CA MET A 70 4.34 2.28 1.68
C MET A 70 3.50 2.78 0.50
N LYS A 71 2.83 1.89 -0.25
CA LYS A 71 1.91 2.27 -1.36
C LYS A 71 0.73 3.09 -0.83
N ALA A 72 0.14 2.72 0.32
CA ALA A 72 -0.91 3.50 0.98
C ALA A 72 -0.42 4.89 1.46
N GLN A 73 0.77 4.97 2.06
CA GLN A 73 1.36 6.23 2.52
C GLN A 73 1.74 7.15 1.34
N LYS A 74 2.32 6.60 0.26
CA LYS A 74 2.60 7.31 -1.01
C LYS A 74 1.30 7.88 -1.60
N LYS A 75 0.22 7.07 -1.67
CA LYS A 75 -1.10 7.52 -2.15
C LYS A 75 -1.68 8.64 -1.27
N ARG A 76 -1.66 8.48 0.06
CA ARG A 76 -2.18 9.52 0.98
C ARG A 76 -1.40 10.83 0.85
N LYS A 77 -0.06 10.77 0.85
CA LYS A 77 0.80 11.95 0.71
C LYS A 77 0.64 12.62 -0.66
N LYS A 78 0.45 11.85 -1.74
CA LYS A 78 0.14 12.38 -3.07
C LYS A 78 -1.18 13.15 -3.05
N LEU A 79 -2.27 12.53 -2.56
CA LEU A 79 -3.58 13.18 -2.41
C LEU A 79 -3.51 14.43 -1.53
N GLU A 80 -2.76 14.40 -0.43
CA GLU A 80 -2.55 15.55 0.45
C GLU A 80 -1.76 16.68 -0.23
N SER A 81 -0.71 16.34 -1.00
CA SER A 81 0.05 17.33 -1.77
C SER A 81 -0.75 17.93 -2.92
N GLU A 82 -1.55 17.12 -3.61
CA GLU A 82 -2.49 17.57 -4.66
C GLU A 82 -3.60 18.43 -4.05
N ALA A 83 -4.09 18.10 -2.84
CA ALA A 83 -5.07 18.89 -2.11
C ALA A 83 -4.51 20.23 -1.59
N ASN A 84 -3.22 20.28 -1.27
CA ASN A 84 -2.54 21.50 -0.84
C ASN A 84 -2.16 22.40 -2.02
N SER A 85 -1.78 21.82 -3.17
CA SER A 85 -1.55 22.58 -4.42
C SER A 85 -2.84 23.00 -5.12
N ASN A 86 -3.93 22.24 -4.96
CA ASN A 86 -5.22 22.46 -5.59
C ASN A 86 -6.36 22.50 -4.57
N CYS A 87 -6.25 23.43 -3.62
CA CYS A 87 -7.27 23.94 -2.68
C CYS A 87 -8.19 22.97 -1.87
N TYR A 88 -8.17 21.64 -2.05
CA TYR A 88 -9.12 20.69 -1.44
C TYR A 88 -9.08 20.62 0.10
N SER A 89 -8.04 21.13 0.77
CA SER A 89 -8.05 21.28 2.23
C SER A 89 -8.78 22.55 2.72
N ARG A 90 -9.27 23.40 1.81
CA ARG A 90 -10.34 24.36 2.06
C ARG A 90 -11.62 23.83 1.38
N PRO A 91 -12.80 23.93 2.02
CA PRO A 91 -14.05 23.78 1.32
C PRO A 91 -14.08 24.71 0.10
N ALA A 92 -14.49 24.19 -1.07
CA ALA A 92 -14.57 24.97 -2.32
C ALA A 92 -15.45 26.23 -2.17
N TYR A 93 -16.38 26.20 -1.21
CA TYR A 93 -17.08 27.36 -0.68
C TYR A 93 -17.10 27.26 0.85
N ILE A 94 -16.63 28.30 1.54
CA ILE A 94 -16.77 28.45 2.99
C ILE A 94 -17.94 29.42 3.22
N PRO A 95 -19.02 29.01 3.89
CA PRO A 95 -20.11 29.93 4.21
C PRO A 95 -19.64 31.07 5.12
N HIS A 96 -20.28 32.22 4.99
CA HIS A 96 -20.02 33.42 5.79
C HIS A 96 -21.28 33.79 6.61
N GLY A 97 -21.16 34.68 7.59
CA GLY A 97 -22.30 35.07 8.45
C GLY A 97 -22.54 34.10 9.60
N GLN A 98 -23.80 33.86 9.97
CA GLN A 98 -24.18 32.98 11.08
C GLN A 98 -23.94 31.50 10.76
N LEU A 99 -23.73 31.18 9.48
CA LEU A 99 -23.44 29.83 8.98
C LEU A 99 -21.94 29.54 8.80
N ALA A 100 -21.06 30.48 9.18
CA ALA A 100 -19.62 30.28 9.11
C ALA A 100 -19.14 29.20 10.10
N PRO A 101 -18.11 28.40 9.76
CA PRO A 101 -17.58 27.40 10.66
C PRO A 101 -16.93 28.07 11.89
N VAL A 102 -17.36 27.65 13.09
CA VAL A 102 -16.83 28.15 14.36
C VAL A 102 -15.99 27.06 15.04
N ALA A 103 -14.93 27.45 15.75
CA ALA A 103 -14.00 26.51 16.37
C ALA A 103 -14.67 25.64 17.45
N ILE A 104 -14.25 24.38 17.57
CA ILE A 104 -14.72 23.48 18.64
C ILE A 104 -14.38 24.12 20.01
N GLY A 105 -15.37 24.18 20.90
CA GLY A 105 -15.27 24.86 22.19
C GLY A 105 -15.72 26.33 22.19
N SER A 106 -16.01 26.91 21.02
CA SER A 106 -16.70 28.21 20.95
C SER A 106 -18.22 28.06 21.13
N SER A 107 -18.87 29.09 21.67
CA SER A 107 -20.32 29.17 21.82
C SER A 107 -20.99 29.45 20.46
N SER A 108 -21.50 28.40 19.83
CA SER A 108 -22.36 28.52 18.65
C SER A 108 -23.61 29.33 18.97
N VAL A 109 -23.84 30.42 18.23
CA VAL A 109 -25.06 31.23 18.32
C VAL A 109 -26.16 30.55 17.50
N PRO A 110 -27.39 30.38 18.02
CA PRO A 110 -28.48 29.78 17.26
C PRO A 110 -28.84 30.66 16.06
N VAL A 111 -28.92 30.05 14.87
CA VAL A 111 -29.20 30.72 13.59
C VAL A 111 -30.54 31.46 13.65
N ARG A 112 -30.53 32.76 13.34
CA ARG A 112 -31.73 33.61 13.25
C ARG A 112 -32.08 33.90 11.79
N ASN A 113 -33.38 33.91 11.48
CA ASN A 113 -33.89 34.19 10.13
C ASN A 113 -33.22 33.39 9.00
N ALA A 114 -33.02 32.08 9.21
CA ALA A 114 -32.32 31.19 8.27
C ALA A 114 -32.80 31.31 6.80
N ARG A 115 -34.10 31.62 6.57
CA ARG A 115 -34.66 31.86 5.24
C ARG A 115 -34.07 33.09 4.54
N GLU A 116 -33.89 34.20 5.26
CA GLU A 116 -33.33 35.44 4.73
C GLU A 116 -31.82 35.31 4.51
N GLU A 117 -31.12 34.63 5.42
CA GLU A 117 -29.69 34.35 5.28
C GLU A 117 -29.40 33.47 4.05
N ASN A 118 -30.21 32.45 3.78
CA ASN A 118 -30.08 31.62 2.59
C ASN A 118 -30.32 32.41 1.28
N ILE A 119 -31.24 33.38 1.29
CA ILE A 119 -31.46 34.31 0.17
C ILE A 119 -30.24 35.22 -0.02
N ASN A 120 -29.66 35.72 1.06
CA ASN A 120 -28.45 36.56 1.01
C ASN A 120 -27.23 35.78 0.51
N MET A 121 -27.03 34.52 0.94
CA MET A 121 -25.99 33.64 0.39
C MET A 121 -26.18 33.41 -1.11
N ARG A 122 -27.40 33.12 -1.57
CA ARG A 122 -27.70 32.97 -3.00
C ARG A 122 -27.44 34.26 -3.79
N ARG A 123 -27.79 35.43 -3.25
CA ARG A 123 -27.49 36.74 -3.88
C ARG A 123 -26.00 37.02 -3.96
N ALA A 124 -25.25 36.76 -2.89
CA ALA A 124 -23.79 36.91 -2.87
C ALA A 124 -23.11 35.99 -3.90
N GLY A 125 -23.57 34.74 -4.02
CA GLY A 125 -23.10 33.81 -5.05
C GLY A 125 -23.54 34.11 -6.49
N MET A 126 -24.58 34.93 -6.69
CA MET A 126 -25.01 35.40 -8.01
C MET A 126 -24.26 36.64 -8.49
N HIS A 127 -23.74 37.48 -7.59
CA HIS A 127 -23.08 38.74 -7.96
C HIS A 127 -21.69 38.55 -8.62
N THR A 128 -21.17 37.32 -8.66
CA THR A 128 -19.98 36.90 -9.40
C THR A 128 -20.31 36.23 -10.74
N ALA A 129 -21.59 36.05 -11.07
CA ALA A 129 -22.05 35.28 -12.23
C ALA A 129 -22.22 36.09 -13.53
N THR A 130 -21.85 37.38 -13.53
CA THR A 130 -21.86 38.24 -14.73
C THR A 130 -20.65 38.01 -15.64
N ASP A 131 -19.66 37.23 -15.19
CA ASP A 131 -18.46 36.85 -15.94
C ASP A 131 -18.50 35.37 -16.34
N GLY A 132 -18.17 35.07 -17.60
CA GLY A 132 -18.29 33.74 -18.22
C GLY A 132 -17.40 32.66 -17.59
N SER A 133 -16.44 33.07 -16.75
CA SER A 133 -15.60 32.21 -15.92
C SER A 133 -16.40 31.25 -15.02
N LEU A 134 -17.50 31.73 -14.40
CA LEU A 134 -18.20 30.96 -13.35
C LEU A 134 -18.98 29.73 -13.88
N VAL A 135 -19.53 29.82 -15.09
CA VAL A 135 -20.25 28.70 -15.75
C VAL A 135 -19.31 27.51 -15.98
N ARG A 136 -18.05 27.79 -16.28
CA ARG A 136 -16.99 26.81 -16.51
C ARG A 136 -16.59 26.12 -15.20
N SER A 137 -16.36 26.91 -14.14
CA SER A 137 -16.08 26.40 -12.78
C SER A 137 -17.17 25.46 -12.25
N ASN A 138 -18.45 25.78 -12.45
CA ASN A 138 -19.56 24.90 -12.06
C ASN A 138 -19.58 23.58 -12.86
N LYS A 139 -19.24 23.62 -14.15
CA LYS A 139 -19.15 22.43 -15.01
C LYS A 139 -17.99 21.52 -14.60
N ASP A 140 -16.84 22.11 -14.28
CA ASP A 140 -15.64 21.38 -13.84
C ASP A 140 -15.84 20.75 -12.44
N ALA A 141 -16.48 21.48 -11.51
CA ALA A 141 -16.88 20.95 -10.20
C ALA A 141 -17.88 19.79 -10.33
N ALA A 142 -18.88 19.89 -11.21
CA ALA A 142 -19.83 18.82 -11.48
C ALA A 142 -19.15 17.58 -12.10
N ALA A 143 -18.15 17.77 -12.97
CA ALA A 143 -17.37 16.68 -13.54
C ALA A 143 -16.52 15.95 -12.48
N ALA A 144 -15.88 16.69 -11.56
CA ALA A 144 -15.14 16.13 -10.43
C ALA A 144 -16.07 15.30 -9.52
N LEU A 145 -17.22 15.84 -9.14
CA LEU A 145 -18.22 15.13 -8.32
C LEU A 145 -18.75 13.87 -9.01
N LYS A 146 -19.03 13.91 -10.34
CA LYS A 146 -19.40 12.71 -11.10
C LYS A 146 -18.32 11.63 -11.03
N SER A 147 -17.04 11.98 -11.16
CA SER A 147 -15.96 10.98 -11.09
C SER A 147 -15.87 10.30 -9.71
N MET A 148 -16.02 11.05 -8.62
CA MET A 148 -16.04 10.48 -7.27
C MET A 148 -17.26 9.58 -7.01
N LEU A 149 -18.40 9.86 -7.65
CA LEU A 149 -19.62 9.05 -7.51
C LEU A 149 -19.55 7.74 -8.32
N ILE A 150 -18.81 7.73 -9.44
CA ILE A 150 -18.63 6.55 -10.31
C ILE A 150 -17.53 5.61 -9.79
N GLU A 151 -16.53 6.11 -9.06
CA GLU A 151 -15.50 5.27 -8.41
C GLU A 151 -15.98 4.58 -7.11
N ALA A 152 -17.17 4.90 -6.61
CA ALA A 152 -17.81 4.12 -5.55
C ALA A 152 -18.27 2.75 -6.10
N PRO A 153 -18.03 1.62 -5.39
CA PRO A 153 -18.32 0.29 -5.92
C PRO A 153 -19.83 -0.03 -5.85
N SER A 154 -20.61 0.53 -6.77
CA SER A 154 -22.01 0.15 -7.00
C SER A 154 -22.07 -1.25 -7.64
N LYS A 155 -22.07 -2.29 -6.80
CA LYS A 155 -22.46 -3.65 -7.20
C LYS A 155 -23.98 -3.71 -7.48
N LEU A 156 -24.44 -3.19 -8.60
CA LEU A 156 -25.77 -3.49 -9.16
C LEU A 156 -25.69 -3.52 -10.69
N ASN A 157 -26.45 -4.42 -11.29
CA ASN A 157 -26.51 -4.65 -12.73
C ASN A 157 -27.37 -3.59 -13.44
N ASP A 158 -27.06 -3.34 -14.71
CA ASP A 158 -27.93 -3.65 -15.87
C ASP A 158 -28.04 -2.54 -16.95
N SER A 159 -28.18 -3.02 -18.20
CA SER A 159 -28.67 -2.43 -19.45
C SER A 159 -28.63 -0.92 -19.74
N ASP A 160 -28.05 -0.60 -20.90
CA ASP A 160 -28.50 0.35 -21.94
C ASP A 160 -29.40 1.55 -21.57
N ILE A 161 -28.94 2.75 -21.93
CA ILE A 161 -29.76 3.78 -22.60
C ILE A 161 -28.86 4.73 -23.40
N SER A 162 -29.18 4.90 -24.69
CA SER A 162 -28.62 5.88 -25.62
C SER A 162 -29.49 7.15 -25.72
N ASP A 163 -29.06 8.16 -26.50
CA ASP A 163 -29.78 9.43 -26.79
C ASP A 163 -29.71 10.46 -25.64
N ALA A 164 -29.63 11.80 -25.75
CA ALA A 164 -29.49 12.82 -26.82
C ALA A 164 -28.94 14.13 -26.16
N SER A 165 -28.46 15.21 -26.80
CA SER A 165 -28.08 15.55 -28.18
C SER A 165 -27.21 16.85 -28.22
N ASP A 166 -26.51 17.07 -29.35
CA ASP A 166 -26.01 18.34 -29.97
C ASP A 166 -25.84 19.66 -29.18
N VAL A 167 -24.60 20.21 -29.18
CA VAL A 167 -24.30 21.57 -29.69
C VAL A 167 -22.79 21.71 -29.98
N SER A 168 -22.45 22.26 -31.14
CA SER A 168 -21.06 22.42 -31.63
C SER A 168 -20.57 23.87 -31.62
N THR A 169 -19.33 24.13 -31.14
CA THR A 169 -18.44 25.26 -31.57
C THR A 169 -17.02 25.05 -31.00
N PRO A 170 -15.95 25.65 -31.57
CA PRO A 170 -14.64 24.98 -31.63
C PRO A 170 -13.49 25.68 -30.87
N GLY A 171 -12.45 24.92 -30.53
CA GLY A 171 -11.11 25.47 -30.28
C GLY A 171 -10.28 24.84 -29.15
N GLN A 172 -9.04 24.48 -29.51
CA GLN A 172 -7.83 24.40 -28.67
C GLN A 172 -7.73 23.33 -27.54
N SER A 173 -7.07 22.24 -27.93
CA SER A 173 -5.90 21.62 -27.26
C SER A 173 -6.08 20.99 -25.86
N PRO A 174 -5.04 20.27 -25.38
CA PRO A 174 -4.97 18.83 -25.54
C PRO A 174 -5.63 18.10 -24.37
N GLN A 175 -6.30 16.97 -24.66
CA GLN A 175 -6.71 16.03 -23.62
C GLN A 175 -5.48 15.43 -22.95
N VAL A 176 -5.06 16.02 -21.83
CA VAL A 176 -4.23 15.34 -20.84
C VAL A 176 -5.07 14.22 -20.25
N LYS A 177 -5.08 13.07 -20.95
CA LYS A 177 -5.47 11.79 -20.38
C LYS A 177 -4.64 11.65 -19.11
N ARG A 178 -5.27 11.83 -17.94
CA ARG A 178 -4.68 11.48 -16.66
C ARG A 178 -4.41 9.99 -16.74
N LYS A 179 -3.16 9.62 -17.08
CA LYS A 179 -2.71 8.24 -17.02
C LYS A 179 -2.99 7.79 -15.60
N LEU A 180 -3.79 6.73 -15.45
CA LEU A 180 -3.63 5.89 -14.28
C LEU A 180 -2.22 5.33 -14.41
N ASP A 181 -1.27 5.96 -13.74
CA ASP A 181 -0.02 5.29 -13.38
C ASP A 181 -0.43 4.21 -12.38
N SER A 182 -0.87 3.08 -12.92
CA SER A 182 -0.80 1.80 -12.22
C SER A 182 0.69 1.51 -12.09
N ASP A 183 1.26 2.10 -11.05
CA ASP A 183 2.63 1.96 -10.56
C ASP A 183 2.77 0.57 -9.94
N ASP A 184 2.49 -0.42 -10.78
CA ASP A 184 2.69 -1.84 -10.60
C ASP A 184 3.99 -2.13 -11.33
N GLU A 185 5.08 -1.70 -10.70
CA GLU A 185 6.44 -2.13 -11.05
C GLU A 185 6.41 -3.65 -11.16
N GLU A 186 6.65 -4.16 -12.37
CA GLU A 186 6.64 -5.58 -12.69
C GLU A 186 7.67 -6.27 -11.79
N GLU A 187 7.19 -7.03 -10.79
CA GLU A 187 8.06 -7.62 -9.78
C GLU A 187 9.03 -8.58 -10.48
N PRO A 188 10.35 -8.49 -10.20
CA PRO A 188 11.31 -9.39 -10.82
C PRO A 188 10.95 -10.83 -10.47
N ASN A 189 10.91 -11.69 -11.50
CA ASN A 189 10.53 -13.08 -11.33
C ASN A 189 11.47 -13.80 -10.37
N ASP A 190 11.02 -14.06 -9.14
CA ASP A 190 11.66 -15.02 -8.25
C ASP A 190 11.34 -16.43 -8.76
N GLU A 191 12.36 -17.12 -9.25
CA GLU A 191 12.28 -18.49 -9.76
C GLU A 191 12.13 -19.51 -8.62
N VAL A 192 12.74 -19.24 -7.46
CA VAL A 192 12.83 -20.17 -6.33
C VAL A 192 11.65 -20.01 -5.38
N ARG A 193 11.10 -18.80 -5.20
CA ARG A 193 9.95 -18.47 -4.34
C ARG A 193 10.07 -19.14 -2.97
N LEU A 194 11.02 -18.67 -2.15
CA LEU A 194 11.39 -19.29 -0.87
C LEU A 194 10.23 -19.45 0.14
N TRP A 195 9.15 -18.69 -0.03
CA TRP A 195 7.95 -18.74 0.83
C TRP A 195 6.89 -19.77 0.39
N GLU A 196 7.04 -20.42 -0.76
CA GLU A 196 6.07 -21.39 -1.31
C GLU A 196 6.51 -22.84 -1.07
N ALA A 197 5.53 -23.74 -0.97
CA ALA A 197 5.80 -25.18 -0.90
C ALA A 197 6.64 -25.65 -2.11
N GLY A 198 7.53 -26.61 -1.89
CA GLY A 198 8.47 -27.09 -2.92
C GLY A 198 9.60 -26.10 -3.27
N PHE A 199 9.85 -25.05 -2.47
CA PHE A 199 11.00 -24.15 -2.73
C PHE A 199 12.32 -24.88 -2.67
N LYS A 200 12.44 -25.93 -1.85
CA LYS A 200 13.63 -26.78 -1.78
C LYS A 200 13.89 -27.45 -3.12
N ASP A 201 12.85 -27.92 -3.81
CA ASP A 201 12.98 -28.51 -5.14
C ASP A 201 13.51 -27.50 -6.16
N ARG A 202 12.86 -26.33 -6.24
CA ARG A 202 13.28 -25.24 -7.13
C ARG A 202 14.68 -24.73 -6.80
N TYR A 203 15.06 -24.73 -5.52
CA TYR A 203 16.40 -24.34 -5.07
C TYR A 203 17.46 -25.37 -5.46
N TYR A 204 17.24 -26.66 -5.24
CA TYR A 204 18.19 -27.71 -5.63
C TYR A 204 18.34 -27.83 -7.15
N GLU A 205 17.24 -27.67 -7.90
CA GLU A 205 17.25 -27.60 -9.36
C GLU A 205 18.06 -26.38 -9.84
N SER A 206 17.74 -25.17 -9.35
CA SER A 206 18.42 -23.92 -9.72
C SER A 206 19.90 -23.82 -9.27
N LYS A 207 20.30 -24.53 -8.21
CA LYS A 207 21.66 -24.45 -7.64
C LYS A 207 22.61 -25.57 -8.01
N PHE A 208 22.09 -26.76 -8.29
CA PHE A 208 22.90 -27.96 -8.51
C PHE A 208 22.54 -28.69 -9.81
N ASP A 209 21.58 -28.21 -10.59
CA ASP A 209 21.02 -28.88 -11.78
C ASP A 209 20.48 -30.29 -11.46
N VAL A 210 19.98 -30.49 -10.23
CA VAL A 210 19.50 -31.78 -9.72
C VAL A 210 17.99 -31.89 -9.82
N GLN A 211 17.52 -32.94 -10.50
CA GLN A 211 16.09 -33.26 -10.63
C GLN A 211 15.43 -33.55 -9.26
N ALA A 212 14.12 -33.30 -9.18
CA ALA A 212 13.34 -33.46 -7.95
C ALA A 212 13.45 -34.85 -7.29
N ASP A 213 13.61 -35.89 -8.11
CA ASP A 213 13.59 -37.30 -7.69
C ASP A 213 14.93 -37.81 -7.14
N ASN A 214 16.02 -37.03 -7.20
CA ASN A 214 17.32 -37.45 -6.67
C ASN A 214 17.43 -37.20 -5.15
N TYR A 215 16.78 -38.08 -4.39
CA TYR A 215 16.76 -38.03 -2.93
C TYR A 215 18.09 -38.39 -2.27
N GLU A 216 18.94 -39.21 -2.91
CA GLU A 216 20.24 -39.61 -2.36
C GLU A 216 21.18 -38.41 -2.24
N PHE A 217 21.35 -37.64 -3.32
CA PHE A 217 22.16 -36.41 -3.31
C PHE A 217 21.67 -35.38 -2.27
N ARG A 218 20.35 -35.31 -2.04
CA ARG A 218 19.71 -34.39 -1.07
C ARG A 218 19.83 -34.83 0.40
N GLN A 219 20.26 -36.06 0.65
CA GLN A 219 20.54 -36.57 2.01
C GLN A 219 22.04 -36.53 2.33
N GLU A 220 22.89 -36.49 1.30
CA GLU A 220 24.36 -36.46 1.41
C GLU A 220 24.93 -35.02 1.55
N VAL A 221 24.18 -34.00 1.09
CA VAL A 221 24.56 -32.56 1.08
C VAL A 221 23.80 -31.76 2.14
#